data_AF-A0A9J6FMA1-F1
#
_entry.id   AF-A0A9J6FMA1-F1
#
_cell.length_a   1.000
_cell.length_b   1.000
_cell.length_c   1.000
_cell.angle_alpha   90.00
_cell.angle_beta   90.00
_cell.angle_gamma   90.00
#
_symmetry.space_group_name_H-M   'P 1'
#
loop_
_entity.id
_entity.type
_entity.pdbx_description
1 polymer ?
#
loop_
_entity_poly.entity_id
_entity_poly.type
_entity_poly.pdbx_seq_one_letter_code
_entity_poly.pdbx_strand_id
1 'polypeptide(L)'
;MVDCLLRTVSDKPHKKLPFRKIVKCLKDEGLSIVEVDKEGGFVVMPLGIFYAKANEAIQKNFKPSQDIPKKQKAVVLRLLKNRNLEQLQKAVTKAKKSYLDVFFAGKTHKPECPLRVNISERGTWKNEVSTYLQRILTKLILQDPFLVRSSTDIVQALAEGQLASVNNGFSMDVQDLFYSVPQQGLFRAVR
;
A
#
# COMPACT_ATOMS: atom_id res chain seq x y z
N MET A 1 -14.53 7.47 21.61
CA MET A 1 -15.16 8.14 20.45
C MET A 1 -14.09 8.33 19.38
N VAL A 2 -14.41 8.13 18.10
CA VAL A 2 -13.49 8.30 16.96
C VAL A 2 -14.09 9.38 16.09
N ASP A 3 -13.34 10.46 15.83
CA ASP A 3 -13.81 11.58 15.01
C ASP A 3 -13.09 11.62 13.66
N CYS A 4 -13.82 11.96 12.61
CA CYS A 4 -13.31 12.11 11.25
C CYS A 4 -13.31 13.59 10.83
N LEU A 5 -12.13 14.15 10.60
CA LEU A 5 -11.96 15.54 10.15
C LEU A 5 -11.94 15.58 8.62
N LEU A 6 -12.99 16.14 8.03
CA LEU A 6 -13.12 16.32 6.58
C LEU A 6 -12.29 17.51 6.07
N ARG A 7 -11.87 17.43 4.81
CA ARG A 7 -11.18 18.54 4.13
C ARG A 7 -12.20 19.63 3.78
N THR A 8 -12.10 20.80 4.41
CA THR A 8 -12.78 22.01 3.94
C THR A 8 -12.07 22.57 2.71
N VAL A 9 -12.75 22.64 1.57
CA VAL A 9 -12.28 23.32 0.36
C VAL A 9 -12.79 24.76 0.42
N SER A 10 -11.89 25.74 0.37
CA SER A 10 -12.22 27.16 0.29
C SER A 10 -11.28 27.83 -0.72
N ASP A 11 -11.83 28.65 -1.61
CA ASP A 11 -11.09 29.39 -2.64
C ASP A 11 -10.31 30.60 -2.09
N LYS A 12 -10.40 30.86 -0.78
CA LYS A 12 -9.70 31.98 -0.14
C LYS A 12 -8.28 31.56 0.27
N PRO A 13 -7.26 32.40 0.06
CA PRO A 13 -5.90 32.10 0.50
C PRO A 13 -5.87 32.01 2.03
N HIS A 14 -5.84 30.78 2.54
CA HIS A 14 -5.70 30.54 3.97
C HIS A 14 -4.27 30.85 4.41
N LYS A 15 -4.12 31.59 5.52
CA LYS A 15 -2.86 31.60 6.29
C LYS A 15 -2.43 30.15 6.50
N LYS A 16 -1.16 29.82 6.17
CA LYS A 16 -0.60 28.49 6.43
C LYS A 16 -0.79 28.15 7.90
N LEU A 17 -1.75 27.27 8.19
CA LEU A 17 -1.98 26.76 9.52
C LEU A 17 -0.69 26.08 9.99
N PRO A 18 -0.29 26.23 11.26
CA PRO A 18 0.93 25.60 11.78
C PRO A 18 0.68 24.11 12.01
N PHE A 19 0.46 23.34 10.96
CA PHE A 19 0.03 21.94 10.99
C PHE A 19 0.92 21.07 11.90
N ARG A 20 2.24 21.29 11.86
CA ARG A 20 3.18 20.60 12.76
C ARG A 20 2.91 20.87 14.24
N LYS A 21 2.53 22.10 14.60
CA LYS A 21 2.19 22.45 16.00
C LYS A 21 0.87 21.81 16.41
N ILE A 22 -0.12 21.79 15.52
CA ILE A 22 -1.43 21.16 15.77
C ILE A 22 -1.26 19.65 15.98
N VAL A 23 -0.54 18.98 15.08
CA VAL A 23 -0.24 17.54 15.20
C VAL A 23 0.54 17.26 16.48
N LYS A 24 1.49 18.12 16.86
CA LYS A 24 2.23 17.97 18.11
C LYS A 24 1.31 18.09 19.33
N CYS A 25 0.48 19.14 19.38
CA CYS A 25 -0.49 19.35 20.46
C CYS A 25 -1.39 18.12 20.66
N LEU A 26 -2.00 17.61 19.59
CA LEU A 26 -2.85 16.42 19.65
C LEU A 26 -2.11 15.18 20.16
N LYS A 27 -0.84 15.01 19.78
CA LYS A 27 -0.01 13.91 20.29
C LYS A 27 0.34 14.07 21.76
N ASP A 28 0.62 15.31 22.19
CA ASP A 28 0.92 15.64 23.59
C ASP A 28 -0.31 15.37 24.48
N GLU A 29 -1.53 15.52 23.94
CA GLU A 29 -2.81 15.17 24.57
C GLU A 29 -3.17 13.66 24.46
N GLY A 30 -2.24 12.82 24.01
CA GLY A 30 -2.46 11.38 23.92
C GLY A 30 -3.39 10.93 22.79
N LEU A 31 -3.52 11.73 21.72
CA LEU A 31 -4.29 11.41 20.52
C LEU A 31 -3.37 10.98 19.37
N SER A 32 -3.84 10.01 18.59
CA SER A 32 -3.28 9.59 17.32
C SER A 32 -4.07 10.19 16.16
N ILE A 33 -3.36 10.52 15.08
CA ILE A 33 -3.92 11.07 13.84
C ILE A 33 -3.53 10.13 12.72
N VAL A 34 -4.52 9.63 11.98
CA VAL A 34 -4.33 8.66 10.90
C VAL A 34 -5.03 9.17 9.64
N GLU A 35 -4.38 9.07 8.48
CA GLU A 35 -5.00 9.48 7.20
C GLU A 35 -6.19 8.56 6.85
N VAL A 36 -7.20 9.13 6.22
CA VAL A 36 -8.35 8.37 5.69
C VAL A 36 -7.96 7.68 4.38
N ASP A 37 -8.37 6.43 4.21
CA ASP A 37 -7.98 5.58 3.07
C ASP A 37 -8.46 6.12 1.70
N LYS A 38 -9.72 6.58 1.61
CA LYS A 38 -10.36 6.89 0.31
C LYS A 38 -10.85 8.33 0.16
N GLU A 39 -11.37 8.92 1.23
CA GLU A 39 -12.15 10.17 1.16
C GLU A 39 -11.30 11.42 1.45
N GLY A 40 -10.02 11.23 1.74
CA GLY A 40 -9.14 12.29 2.27
C GLY A 40 -9.53 12.71 3.69
N GLY A 41 -8.66 13.48 4.34
CA GLY A 41 -8.83 13.89 5.73
C GLY A 41 -8.15 12.97 6.74
N PHE A 42 -8.51 13.12 8.01
CA PHE A 42 -7.85 12.43 9.12
C PHE A 42 -8.85 11.86 10.12
N VAL A 43 -8.54 10.69 10.64
CA VAL A 43 -9.19 10.09 11.79
C VAL A 43 -8.37 10.42 13.03
N VAL A 44 -9.03 10.99 14.04
CA VAL A 44 -8.43 11.28 15.34
C VAL A 44 -8.99 10.31 16.37
N MET A 45 -8.11 9.66 17.13
CA MET A 45 -8.50 8.71 18.16
C MET A 45 -7.50 8.67 19.32
N PRO A 46 -7.91 8.33 20.54
CA PRO A 46 -7.00 8.08 21.66
C PRO A 46 -5.92 7.05 21.30
N LEU A 47 -4.69 7.25 21.82
CA LEU A 47 -3.55 6.37 21.55
C LEU A 47 -3.84 4.90 21.89
N GLY A 48 -4.54 4.62 23.00
CA GLY A 48 -4.91 3.24 23.37
C GLY A 48 -5.78 2.55 22.32
N ILE A 49 -6.76 3.27 21.76
CA ILE A 49 -7.62 2.76 20.67
C ILE A 49 -6.80 2.56 19.39
N PHE A 50 -5.90 3.51 19.09
CA PHE A 50 -5.00 3.38 17.95
C PHE A 50 -4.13 2.11 18.06
N TYR A 51 -3.48 1.87 19.20
CA TYR A 51 -2.64 0.69 19.38
C TYR A 51 -3.42 -0.62 19.29
N ALA A 52 -4.63 -0.68 19.85
CA ALA A 52 -5.50 -1.84 19.75
C ALA A 52 -5.85 -2.15 18.28
N LYS A 53 -6.34 -1.14 17.54
CA LYS A 53 -6.68 -1.29 16.11
C LYS A 53 -5.47 -1.58 15.23
N ALA A 54 -4.32 -0.99 15.54
CA ALA A 54 -3.08 -1.23 14.82
C ALA A 54 -2.61 -2.67 15.00
N ASN A 55 -2.66 -3.20 16.23
CA ASN A 55 -2.33 -4.59 16.51
C ASN A 55 -3.30 -5.54 15.81
N GLU A 56 -4.61 -5.30 15.89
CA GLU A 56 -5.63 -6.08 15.17
C GLU A 56 -5.34 -6.14 13.66
N ALA A 57 -5.06 -4.98 13.05
CA ALA A 57 -4.75 -4.89 11.64
C ALA A 57 -3.45 -5.62 11.26
N ILE A 58 -2.43 -5.61 12.14
CA ILE A 58 -1.19 -6.38 11.92
C ILE A 58 -1.47 -7.88 12.02
N GLN A 59 -2.11 -8.35 13.10
CA GLN A 59 -2.35 -9.78 13.34
C GLN A 59 -3.26 -10.40 12.28
N LYS A 60 -4.21 -9.62 11.74
CA LYS A 60 -5.07 -10.06 10.64
C LYS A 60 -4.27 -10.36 9.37
N ASN A 61 -3.29 -9.51 9.03
CA ASN A 61 -2.68 -9.50 7.69
C ASN A 61 -1.27 -10.10 7.64
N PHE A 62 -0.57 -10.21 8.78
CA PHE A 62 0.83 -10.63 8.84
C PHE A 62 1.03 -11.79 9.79
N LYS A 63 1.97 -12.66 9.43
CA LYS A 63 2.45 -13.75 10.29
C LYS A 63 3.85 -13.43 10.78
N PRO A 64 4.22 -13.82 12.02
CA PRO A 64 5.59 -13.72 12.48
C PRO A 64 6.54 -14.45 11.51
N SER A 65 7.69 -13.85 11.24
CA SER A 65 8.76 -14.47 10.45
C SER A 65 10.04 -14.51 11.26
N GLN A 66 10.77 -15.62 11.15
CA GLN A 66 12.11 -15.78 11.70
C GLN A 66 13.19 -15.18 10.79
N ASP A 67 12.81 -14.68 9.61
CA ASP A 67 13.74 -14.07 8.67
C ASP A 67 14.37 -12.81 9.24
N ILE A 68 15.70 -12.75 9.14
CA ILE A 68 16.47 -11.56 9.51
C ILE A 68 16.79 -10.80 8.22
N PRO A 69 16.20 -9.62 7.95
CA PRO A 69 16.37 -8.93 6.67
C PRO A 69 17.82 -8.60 6.32
N LYS A 70 18.69 -8.40 7.33
CA LYS A 70 20.13 -8.22 7.12
C LYS A 70 20.81 -9.47 6.55
N LYS A 71 20.45 -10.67 7.02
CA LYS A 71 20.97 -11.94 6.48
C LYS A 71 20.49 -12.13 5.03
N GLN A 72 19.21 -11.84 4.77
CA GLN A 72 18.65 -11.91 3.42
C GLN A 72 19.33 -10.92 2.45
N LYS A 73 19.67 -9.70 2.90
CA LYS A 73 20.45 -8.74 2.10
C LYS A 73 21.79 -9.32 1.64
N ALA A 74 22.51 -10.04 2.50
CA ALA A 74 23.78 -10.66 2.15
C ALA A 74 23.63 -11.75 1.08
N VAL A 75 22.58 -12.57 1.16
CA VAL A 75 22.24 -13.58 0.15
C VAL A 75 21.94 -12.92 -1.20
N VAL A 76 21.13 -11.85 -1.19
CA VAL A 76 20.79 -11.08 -2.39
C VAL A 76 22.03 -10.47 -3.03
N LEU A 77 22.93 -9.84 -2.26
CA LEU A 77 24.17 -9.28 -2.80
C LEU A 77 25.04 -10.33 -3.48
N ARG A 78 25.13 -11.55 -2.93
CA ARG A 78 25.84 -12.66 -3.55
C ARG A 78 25.18 -13.09 -4.86
N LEU A 79 23.85 -13.20 -4.88
CA LEU A 79 23.09 -13.55 -6.08
C LEU A 79 23.28 -12.52 -7.20
N LEU A 80 23.20 -11.22 -6.86
CA LEU A 80 23.39 -10.14 -7.82
C LEU A 80 24.81 -10.13 -8.39
N LYS A 81 25.82 -10.37 -7.55
CA LYS A 81 27.20 -10.52 -8.01
C LYS A 81 27.35 -11.69 -8.99
N ASN A 82 26.80 -12.85 -8.66
CA ASN A 82 26.86 -14.05 -9.51
C ASN A 82 26.11 -13.90 -10.85
N ARG A 83 25.23 -12.91 -10.96
CA ARG A 83 24.47 -12.57 -12.17
C ARG A 83 25.04 -11.33 -12.89
N ASN A 84 26.20 -10.82 -12.48
CA ASN A 84 26.84 -9.64 -13.04
C ASN A 84 25.95 -8.38 -13.03
N LEU A 85 25.07 -8.25 -12.02
CA LEU A 85 24.16 -7.11 -11.86
C LEU A 85 24.80 -6.01 -10.99
N GLU A 86 25.96 -5.50 -11.41
CA GLU A 86 26.80 -4.61 -10.60
C GLU A 86 26.12 -3.32 -10.17
N GLN A 87 25.35 -2.68 -11.06
CA GLN A 87 24.65 -1.44 -10.75
C GLN A 87 23.60 -1.65 -9.65
N LEU A 88 22.81 -2.71 -9.75
CA LEU A 88 21.81 -3.07 -8.75
C LEU A 88 22.49 -3.47 -7.43
N GLN A 89 23.59 -4.23 -7.50
CA GLN A 89 24.37 -4.60 -6.32
C GLN A 89 24.87 -3.36 -5.56
N LYS A 90 25.40 -2.35 -6.27
CA LYS A 90 25.82 -1.07 -5.67
C LYS A 90 24.65 -0.34 -5.00
N ALA A 91 23.50 -0.28 -5.66
CA ALA A 91 22.28 0.34 -5.10
C ALA A 91 21.81 -0.38 -3.82
N VAL A 92 21.68 -1.71 -3.87
CA VAL A 92 21.34 -2.56 -2.72
C VAL A 92 22.32 -2.36 -1.56
N THR A 93 23.63 -2.28 -1.85
CA THR A 93 24.66 -2.05 -0.83
C THR A 93 24.43 -0.72 -0.12
N LYS A 94 24.23 0.37 -0.88
CA LYS A 94 24.02 1.75 -0.38
C LYS A 94 22.72 1.93 0.39
N ALA A 95 21.71 1.08 0.17
CA ALA A 95 20.44 1.16 0.88
C ALA A 95 20.63 1.02 2.41
N LYS A 96 20.16 2.03 3.15
CA LYS A 96 20.40 2.20 4.59
C LYS A 96 19.44 1.37 5.44
N LYS A 97 18.19 1.21 5.01
CA LYS A 97 17.18 0.50 5.78
C LYS A 97 17.17 -1.00 5.44
N SER A 98 16.98 -1.83 6.46
CA SER A 98 16.81 -3.28 6.30
C SER A 98 15.36 -3.72 6.54
N TYR A 99 14.63 -2.97 7.35
CA TYR A 99 13.23 -3.22 7.68
C TYR A 99 12.33 -2.29 6.89
N LEU A 100 11.11 -2.77 6.61
CA LEU A 100 10.05 -2.00 6.00
C LEU A 100 9.41 -1.10 7.05
N ASP A 101 8.95 0.09 6.65
CA ASP A 101 8.19 0.96 7.56
C ASP A 101 6.70 0.59 7.47
N VAL A 102 6.03 0.52 8.62
CA VAL A 102 4.59 0.24 8.73
C VAL A 102 3.87 1.54 9.09
N PHE A 103 2.79 1.83 8.38
CA PHE A 103 1.88 2.93 8.68
C PHE A 103 0.44 2.52 8.41
N PHE A 104 -0.53 3.30 8.87
CA PHE A 104 -1.94 2.92 8.83
C PHE A 104 -2.79 3.96 8.12
N ALA A 105 -3.91 3.51 7.55
CA ALA A 105 -4.96 4.39 7.03
C ALA A 105 -6.32 3.93 7.58
N GLY A 106 -7.18 4.87 7.98
CA GLY A 106 -8.52 4.58 8.51
C GLY A 106 -9.53 4.30 7.40
N LYS A 107 -10.23 3.16 7.46
CA LYS A 107 -11.34 2.84 6.55
C LYS A 107 -12.65 3.46 7.07
N THR A 108 -12.88 4.74 6.81
CA THR A 108 -14.08 5.49 7.25
C THR A 108 -15.40 4.92 6.73
N HIS A 109 -15.40 4.36 5.52
CA HIS A 109 -16.54 3.69 4.90
C HIS A 109 -16.92 2.32 5.52
N LYS A 110 -16.29 1.91 6.62
CA LYS A 110 -16.59 0.66 7.33
C LYS A 110 -16.95 0.97 8.79
N PRO A 111 -17.90 0.23 9.39
CA PRO A 111 -18.21 0.36 10.82
C PRO A 111 -16.94 0.24 11.66
N GLU A 112 -16.89 0.96 12.78
CA GLU A 112 -15.74 1.01 13.70
C GLU A 112 -14.42 1.58 13.11
N CYS A 113 -14.40 2.03 11.86
CA CYS A 113 -13.21 2.59 11.20
C CYS A 113 -11.93 1.72 11.40
N PRO A 114 -11.91 0.47 10.90
CA PRO A 114 -10.73 -0.39 11.01
C PRO A 114 -9.54 0.21 10.26
N LEU A 115 -8.33 -0.09 10.73
CA LEU A 115 -7.11 0.38 10.10
C LEU A 115 -6.67 -0.57 8.98
N ARG A 116 -6.33 -0.02 7.82
CA ARG A 116 -5.55 -0.71 6.78
C ARG A 116 -4.08 -0.55 7.10
N VAL A 117 -3.34 -1.65 7.09
CA VAL A 117 -1.88 -1.62 7.17
C VAL A 117 -1.31 -1.26 5.80
N ASN A 118 -0.44 -0.27 5.75
CA ASN A 118 0.34 0.09 4.58
C ASN A 118 1.83 -0.10 4.89
N ILE A 119 2.58 -0.55 3.89
CA ILE A 119 3.99 -0.87 4.03
C ILE A 119 4.79 0.01 3.08
N SER A 120 5.82 0.68 3.59
CA SER A 120 6.78 1.40 2.76
C SER A 120 8.10 0.66 2.72
N GLU A 121 8.59 0.42 1.51
CA GLU A 121 9.95 -0.07 1.27
C GLU A 121 10.96 1.04 1.03
N ARG A 122 10.56 2.31 1.11
CA ARG A 122 11.40 3.46 0.75
C ARG A 122 12.73 3.45 1.51
N GLY A 123 13.82 3.50 0.75
CA GLY A 123 15.18 3.52 1.30
C GLY A 123 15.68 2.16 1.82
N THR A 124 14.90 1.09 1.64
CA THR A 124 15.32 -0.28 1.91
C THR A 124 15.99 -0.89 0.68
N TRP A 125 16.76 -1.95 0.89
CA TRP A 125 17.32 -2.72 -0.23
C TRP A 125 16.24 -3.46 -1.03
N LYS A 126 15.09 -3.76 -0.43
CA LYS A 126 13.97 -4.42 -1.11
C LYS A 126 13.41 -3.53 -2.21
N ASN A 127 13.31 -2.22 -1.97
CA ASN A 127 12.91 -1.23 -2.98
C ASN A 127 13.79 -1.23 -4.23
N GLU A 128 15.10 -1.39 -4.06
CA GLU A 128 16.03 -1.44 -5.20
C GLU A 128 15.78 -2.69 -6.06
N VAL A 129 15.56 -3.83 -5.40
CA VAL A 129 15.28 -5.11 -6.07
C VAL A 129 13.89 -5.11 -6.70
N SER A 130 12.87 -4.65 -5.99
CA SER A 130 11.48 -4.58 -6.48
C SER A 130 11.37 -3.66 -7.69
N THR A 131 11.99 -2.48 -7.64
CA THR A 131 12.01 -1.53 -8.77
C THR A 131 12.72 -2.13 -9.97
N TYR A 132 13.83 -2.83 -9.77
CA TYR A 132 14.52 -3.54 -10.85
C TYR A 132 13.62 -4.61 -11.50
N LEU A 133 12.97 -5.44 -10.68
CA LEU A 133 12.04 -6.47 -11.18
C LEU A 133 10.86 -5.85 -11.89
N GLN A 134 10.25 -4.80 -11.33
CA GLN A 134 9.14 -4.08 -11.93
C GLN A 134 9.50 -3.55 -13.32
N ARG A 135 10.69 -2.94 -13.49
CA ARG A 135 11.16 -2.46 -14.81
C ARG A 135 11.24 -3.56 -15.86
N ILE A 136 11.50 -4.80 -15.46
CA ILE A 136 11.52 -5.95 -16.37
C ILE A 136 10.09 -6.43 -16.63
N LEU A 137 9.30 -6.61 -15.56
CA LEU A 137 7.91 -7.08 -15.65
C LEU A 137 7.02 -6.14 -16.46
N THR A 138 7.23 -4.83 -16.39
CA THR A 138 6.48 -3.83 -17.18
C THR A 138 6.72 -3.97 -18.69
N LYS A 139 7.79 -4.65 -19.13
CA LYS A 139 8.05 -4.93 -20.55
C LYS A 139 7.30 -6.17 -21.07
N LEU A 140 6.72 -6.97 -20.17
CA LEU A 140 5.95 -8.14 -20.58
C LEU A 140 4.67 -7.67 -21.27
N ILE A 141 4.44 -8.20 -22.48
CA ILE A 141 3.21 -7.95 -23.23
C ILE A 141 2.17 -8.93 -22.70
N LEU A 142 1.19 -8.41 -21.98
CA LEU A 142 0.04 -9.20 -21.53
C LEU A 142 -0.96 -9.31 -22.68
N GLN A 143 -1.11 -10.53 -23.20
CA GLN A 143 -2.19 -10.88 -24.13
C GLN A 143 -3.38 -11.34 -23.29
N ASP A 144 -4.12 -10.38 -22.73
CA ASP A 144 -5.31 -10.64 -21.95
C ASP A 144 -6.48 -9.85 -22.54
N PRO A 145 -7.45 -10.53 -23.20
CA PRO A 145 -8.59 -9.88 -23.82
C PRO A 145 -9.56 -9.26 -22.81
N PHE A 146 -9.39 -9.53 -21.51
CA PHE A 146 -10.21 -9.00 -20.42
C PHE A 146 -9.46 -7.95 -19.58
N LEU A 147 -8.23 -7.58 -19.96
CA LEU A 147 -7.45 -6.60 -19.24
C LEU A 147 -8.07 -5.21 -19.33
N VAL A 148 -8.66 -4.76 -18.23
CA VAL A 148 -9.12 -3.38 -18.07
C VAL A 148 -8.03 -2.57 -17.38
N ARG A 149 -7.56 -1.50 -18.04
CA ARG A 149 -6.52 -0.61 -17.50
C ARG A 149 -7.10 0.51 -16.63
N SER A 150 -8.30 0.97 -16.98
CA SER A 150 -9.01 2.01 -16.25
C SER A 150 -10.48 1.65 -16.12
N SER A 151 -11.08 1.96 -14.97
CA SER A 151 -12.53 1.83 -14.78
C SER A 151 -13.32 2.73 -15.74
N THR A 152 -12.70 3.81 -16.24
CA THR A 152 -13.31 4.67 -17.26
C THR A 152 -13.61 3.94 -18.56
N ASP A 153 -12.79 2.96 -18.92
CA ASP A 153 -12.94 2.20 -20.17
C ASP A 153 -14.23 1.37 -20.12
N ILE A 154 -14.52 0.78 -18.96
CA ILE A 154 -15.79 0.05 -18.73
C ILE A 154 -16.97 1.03 -18.75
N VAL A 155 -16.86 2.17 -18.07
CA VAL A 155 -17.93 3.18 -18.04
C VAL A 155 -18.25 3.66 -19.46
N GLN A 156 -17.23 3.88 -20.28
CA GLN A 156 -17.39 4.28 -21.67
C GLN A 156 -18.02 3.16 -22.52
N ALA A 157 -17.55 1.92 -22.40
CA ALA A 157 -18.12 0.79 -23.12
C ALA A 157 -19.61 0.56 -22.78
N LEU A 158 -19.98 0.76 -21.51
CA LEU A 158 -21.38 0.73 -21.06
C LEU A 158 -22.19 1.89 -21.65
N ALA A 159 -21.65 3.11 -21.63
CA ALA A 159 -22.32 4.30 -22.15
C ALA A 159 -22.52 4.26 -23.67
N GLU A 160 -21.60 3.66 -24.42
CA GLU A 160 -21.66 3.48 -25.87
C GLU A 160 -22.55 2.29 -26.30
N GLY A 161 -23.15 1.58 -25.35
CA GLY A 161 -24.06 0.46 -25.64
C GLY A 161 -23.34 -0.78 -26.18
N GLN A 162 -22.00 -0.87 -26.04
CA GLN A 162 -21.22 -2.05 -26.48
C GLN A 162 -21.64 -3.33 -25.74
N LEU A 163 -22.31 -3.17 -24.59
CA LEU A 163 -22.86 -4.24 -23.75
C LEU A 163 -24.39 -4.22 -23.70
N ALA A 164 -25.09 -3.54 -24.62
CA ALA A 164 -26.54 -3.34 -24.58
C ALA A 164 -27.37 -4.64 -24.69
N SER A 165 -26.77 -5.74 -25.17
CA SER A 165 -27.41 -7.06 -25.22
C SER A 165 -27.28 -7.85 -23.90
N VAL A 166 -26.51 -7.34 -22.93
CA VAL A 166 -26.29 -7.99 -21.64
C VAL A 166 -27.38 -7.57 -20.65
N ASN A 167 -28.30 -8.48 -20.35
CA ASN A 167 -29.43 -8.22 -19.46
C ASN A 167 -29.17 -8.59 -17.99
N ASN A 168 -28.06 -9.26 -17.70
CA ASN A 168 -27.71 -9.74 -16.36
C ASN A 168 -26.23 -9.45 -16.06
N GLY A 169 -25.94 -9.11 -14.81
CA GLY A 169 -24.57 -8.91 -14.33
C GLY A 169 -24.43 -9.42 -12.91
N PHE A 170 -23.21 -9.82 -12.55
CA PHE A 170 -22.85 -10.13 -11.18
C PHE A 170 -21.49 -9.50 -10.87
N SER A 171 -21.24 -9.22 -9.60
CA SER A 171 -19.98 -8.66 -9.12
C SER A 171 -19.29 -9.67 -8.22
N MET A 172 -17.97 -9.79 -8.38
CA MET A 172 -17.11 -10.56 -7.50
C MET A 172 -16.04 -9.65 -6.92
N ASP A 173 -15.85 -9.72 -5.60
CA ASP A 173 -14.77 -9.04 -4.89
C ASP A 173 -13.78 -10.07 -4.35
N VAL A 174 -12.49 -9.88 -4.64
CA VAL A 174 -11.42 -10.73 -4.12
C VAL A 174 -10.91 -10.11 -2.82
N GLN A 175 -11.22 -10.76 -1.70
CA GLN A 175 -10.78 -10.29 -0.40
C GLN A 175 -9.26 -10.48 -0.21
N ASP A 176 -8.63 -9.48 0.40
CA ASP A 176 -7.23 -9.53 0.82
C ASP A 176 -6.26 -9.98 -0.30
N LEU A 177 -6.53 -9.55 -1.55
CA LEU A 177 -5.83 -9.97 -2.77
C LEU A 177 -4.31 -10.08 -2.59
N PHE A 178 -3.66 -9.03 -2.08
CA PHE A 178 -2.21 -8.98 -1.93
C PHE A 178 -1.65 -9.91 -0.84
N TYR A 179 -2.46 -10.30 0.14
CA TYR A 179 -2.08 -11.24 1.20
C TYR A 179 -2.36 -12.70 0.81
N SER A 180 -3.23 -12.92 -0.17
CA SER A 180 -3.73 -14.24 -0.58
C SER A 180 -3.07 -14.79 -1.85
N VAL A 181 -2.10 -14.09 -2.44
CA VAL A 181 -1.43 -14.53 -3.67
C VAL A 181 -0.62 -15.81 -3.43
N PRO A 182 -0.89 -16.92 -4.14
CA PRO A 182 -0.11 -18.15 -4.01
C PRO A 182 1.33 -17.96 -4.52
N GLN A 183 2.31 -17.92 -3.62
CA GLN A 183 3.71 -17.63 -3.96
C GLN A 183 4.29 -18.59 -5.01
N GLN A 184 4.00 -19.89 -4.90
CA GLN A 184 4.50 -20.87 -5.87
C GLN A 184 3.91 -20.66 -7.26
N GLY A 185 2.61 -20.33 -7.35
CA GLY A 185 1.96 -20.00 -8.62
C GLY A 185 2.55 -18.73 -9.24
N LEU A 186 2.75 -17.69 -8.41
CA LEU A 186 3.38 -16.43 -8.83
C LEU A 186 4.77 -16.66 -9.43
N PHE A 187 5.64 -17.44 -8.77
CA PHE A 187 6.99 -17.70 -9.28
C PHE A 187 7.00 -18.55 -10.55
N ARG A 188 6.02 -19.43 -10.75
CA ARG A 188 5.88 -20.18 -12.01
C ARG A 188 5.45 -19.29 -13.17
N ALA A 189 4.59 -18.31 -12.90
CA ALA A 189 4.07 -17.40 -13.92
C ALA A 189 5.12 -16.41 -14.46
N VAL A 190 6.23 -16.21 -13.75
CA VAL A 190 7.29 -15.25 -14.09
C VAL A 190 8.56 -15.96 -14.63
N ARG A 191 8.52 -17.29 -14.80
CA ARG A 191 9.64 -18.07 -15.31
C ARG A 191 9.79 -18.01 -16.83
#